data_AF-A0AAW5W4U2-F1
#
_entry.id   AF-A0AAW5W4U2-F1
#
_cell.length_a   1.000
_cell.length_b   1.000
_cell.length_c   1.000
_cell.angle_alpha   90.00
_cell.angle_beta   90.00
_cell.angle_gamma   90.00
#
_symmetry.space_group_name_H-M   'P 1'
#
loop_
_entity.id
_entity.type
_entity.pdbx_description
1 polymer ?
#
loop_
_entity_poly.entity_id
_entity_poly.type
_entity_poly.pdbx_seq_one_letter_code
_entity_poly.pdbx_strand_id
1 'polypeptide(L)' 'MSRTRAERRHHERRIKQKRRQYYHMFASVSPRMVGIIARTPTSCSCPMCGNQREHHGMSWQEINDRLRYTD' A
#
# COMPACT_ATOMS: atom_id res chain seq x y z
N MET A 1 -13.95 1.98 -21.82
CA MET A 1 -15.12 1.23 -21.28
C MET A 1 -15.11 1.29 -19.76
N SER A 2 -16.20 1.75 -19.15
CA SER A 2 -16.37 1.73 -17.69
C SER A 2 -16.66 0.30 -17.24
N ARG A 3 -15.89 -0.23 -16.28
CA ARG A 3 -16.16 -1.54 -15.66
C ARG A 3 -17.53 -1.55 -15.01
N THR A 4 -18.28 -2.65 -15.16
CA THR A 4 -19.58 -2.83 -14.50
C THR A 4 -19.41 -2.85 -12.97
N ARG A 5 -20.50 -2.59 -12.24
CA ARG A 5 -20.51 -2.66 -10.76
C ARG A 5 -20.13 -4.07 -10.26
N ALA A 6 -20.56 -5.11 -10.96
CA ALA A 6 -20.28 -6.50 -10.60
C ALA A 6 -18.78 -6.81 -10.73
N GLU A 7 -18.15 -6.41 -11.83
CA GLU A 7 -16.71 -6.60 -12.06
C GLU A 7 -15.86 -5.87 -11.02
N ARG A 8 -16.22 -4.62 -10.67
CA ARG A 8 -15.53 -3.87 -9.61
C ARG A 8 -15.55 -4.61 -8.27
N ARG A 9 -16.72 -5.11 -7.86
CA ARG A 9 -16.88 -5.89 -6.62
C ARG A 9 -16.10 -7.20 -6.65
N HIS A 10 -16.10 -7.89 -7.79
CA HIS A 10 -15.32 -9.11 -7.98
C HIS A 10 -13.82 -8.85 -7.79
N HIS A 11 -13.29 -7.81 -8.45
CA HIS A 11 -11.87 -7.45 -8.33
C HIS A 11 -11.50 -7.00 -6.92
N GLU A 12 -12.33 -6.19 -6.26
CA GLU A 12 -12.10 -5.79 -4.86
C GLU A 12 -12.03 -7.01 -3.93
N ARG A 13 -12.98 -7.97 -4.07
CA ARG A 13 -12.99 -9.20 -3.28
C ARG A 13 -11.71 -10.01 -3.50
N ARG A 14 -11.32 -10.20 -4.77
CA ARG A 14 -10.11 -10.94 -5.16
C ARG A 14 -8.85 -10.30 -4.58
N ILE A 15 -8.70 -8.98 -4.69
CA ILE A 15 -7.54 -8.26 -4.17
C ILE A 15 -7.48 -8.38 -2.65
N LYS A 16 -8.59 -8.11 -1.95
CA LYS A 16 -8.66 -8.22 -0.48
C LYS A 16 -8.32 -9.64 -0.02
N GLN A 17 -8.77 -10.68 -0.72
CA GLN A 17 -8.44 -12.08 -0.40
C GLN A 17 -6.93 -12.34 -0.52
N LYS A 18 -6.29 -11.88 -1.61
CA LYS A 18 -4.83 -12.02 -1.80
C LYS A 18 -4.02 -11.24 -0.77
N ARG A 19 -4.52 -10.09 -0.29
CA ARG A 19 -3.83 -9.21 0.67
C ARG A 19 -3.98 -9.62 2.14
N ARG A 20 -4.69 -10.73 2.44
CA ARG A 20 -4.77 -11.27 3.81
C ARG A 20 -3.44 -11.80 4.35
N GLN A 21 -2.49 -12.13 3.47
CA GLN A 21 -1.19 -12.73 3.82
C GLN A 21 -0.03 -11.85 3.33
N TYR A 22 -0.08 -10.55 3.64
CA TYR A 22 0.85 -9.58 3.06
C TYR A 22 2.05 -9.30 3.98
N TYR A 23 3.25 -9.14 3.37
CA TYR A 23 4.52 -8.78 4.02
C TYR A 23 4.99 -9.66 5.17
N HIS A 24 4.83 -10.98 5.09
CA HIS A 24 5.40 -11.89 6.09
C HIS A 24 4.93 -11.64 7.53
N MET A 25 3.85 -10.87 7.72
CA MET A 25 3.17 -10.80 9.01
C MET A 25 2.50 -12.15 9.22
N PHE A 26 3.17 -12.99 10.01
CA PHE A 26 2.68 -14.29 10.48
C PHE A 26 1.39 -14.16 11.31
N ALA A 27 0.95 -12.94 11.62
CA ALA A 27 -0.30 -12.63 12.30
C ALA A 27 -1.45 -12.35 11.31
N SER A 28 -2.67 -12.72 11.71
CA SER A 28 -3.89 -12.43 10.96
C SER A 28 -4.09 -10.91 10.80
N VAL A 29 -4.18 -10.46 9.56
CA VAL A 29 -4.40 -9.04 9.23
C VAL A 29 -5.87 -8.70 9.46
N SER A 30 -6.16 -7.70 10.29
CA SER A 30 -7.54 -7.27 10.56
C SER A 30 -8.26 -6.82 9.27
N PRO A 31 -9.60 -6.91 9.17
CA PRO A 31 -10.34 -6.50 7.98
C PRO A 31 -10.07 -5.05 7.55
N ARG A 32 -9.86 -4.15 8.52
CA ARG A 32 -9.48 -2.75 8.29
C ARG A 32 -8.12 -2.66 7.59
N MET A 33 -7.11 -3.37 8.11
CA MET A 33 -5.77 -3.38 7.52
C MET A 33 -5.77 -4.01 6.12
N VAL A 34 -6.54 -5.06 5.88
CA VAL A 34 -6.71 -5.64 4.52
C VAL A 34 -7.25 -4.59 3.54
N GLY A 35 -8.19 -3.75 3.99
CA GLY A 35 -8.70 -2.64 3.19
C GLY A 35 -7.64 -1.59 2.85
N ILE A 36 -6.80 -1.22 3.82
CA ILE A 36 -5.68 -0.29 3.63
C ILE A 36 -4.67 -0.88 2.65
N ILE A 37 -4.21 -2.10 2.89
CA ILE A 37 -3.21 -2.79 2.06
C ILE A 37 -3.71 -3.01 0.62
N ALA A 38 -5.01 -3.31 0.44
CA ALA A 38 -5.60 -3.48 -0.88
C ALA A 38 -5.54 -2.20 -1.71
N ARG A 39 -5.59 -1.02 -1.07
CA ARG A 39 -5.52 0.28 -1.72
C ARG A 39 -4.08 0.81 -1.81
N THR A 40 -3.32 0.64 -0.73
CA THR A 40 -1.97 1.17 -0.54
C THR A 40 -1.08 0.04 -0.03
N PRO A 41 -0.50 -0.77 -0.94
CA PRO A 41 0.33 -1.90 -0.57
C PRO A 41 1.54 -1.45 0.26
N THR A 42 2.32 -0.50 -0.23
CA THR A 42 3.50 0.04 0.47
C THR A 42 3.12 1.25 1.34
N SER A 43 2.38 1.03 2.42
CA SER A 43 2.15 2.11 3.39
C SER A 43 3.46 2.48 4.06
N CYS A 44 3.85 3.76 3.98
CA CYS A 44 5.07 4.32 4.57
C CYS A 44 5.20 4.11 6.09
N SER A 45 4.11 3.71 6.75
CA SER A 45 4.05 3.38 8.17
C SER A 45 4.10 1.89 8.49
N CYS A 46 4.51 1.03 7.54
CA CYS A 46 4.62 -0.39 7.84
C CYS A 46 5.82 -0.64 8.80
N PRO A 47 5.78 -1.69 9.64
CA PRO A 47 6.86 -1.96 10.60
C PRO A 47 8.24 -2.13 9.96
N MET A 48 8.31 -2.59 8.70
CA MET A 48 9.57 -2.72 7.97
C MET A 48 10.10 -1.38 7.44
N CYS A 49 9.21 -0.44 7.12
CA CYS A 49 9.58 0.92 6.71
C CYS A 49 9.71 1.88 7.89
N GLY A 50 9.17 1.51 9.07
CA GLY A 50 9.31 2.22 10.32
C GLY A 50 8.96 3.71 10.24
N ASN A 51 7.84 4.09 9.60
CA ASN A 51 7.52 5.52 9.39
C ASN A 51 8.72 6.29 8.79
N GLN A 52 9.20 5.91 7.60
CA GLN A 52 10.38 6.49 6.95
C GLN A 52 10.49 8.02 7.14
N ARG A 53 9.38 8.76 6.92
CA ARG A 53 9.35 10.22 7.05
C ARG A 53 9.63 10.74 8.45
N GLU A 54 9.21 10.00 9.48
CA GLU A 54 9.37 10.35 10.90
C GLU A 54 10.76 9.98 11.43
N HIS A 55 11.27 8.78 11.11
CA HIS A 55 12.52 8.29 11.69
C HIS A 55 13.75 8.49 10.80
N HIS A 56 13.57 8.61 9.49
CA HIS A 56 14.66 8.63 8.51
C HIS A 56 14.56 9.80 7.51
N GLY A 57 13.53 10.64 7.62
CA GLY A 57 13.29 11.75 6.70
C GLY A 57 12.78 11.31 5.33
N MET A 58 13.07 12.09 4.29
CA MET A 58 12.59 11.79 2.93
C MET A 58 13.14 10.45 2.42
N SER A 59 12.29 9.71 1.72
CA SER A 59 12.71 8.52 0.98
C SER A 59 13.57 8.89 -0.22
N TRP A 60 14.43 7.96 -0.67
CA TRP A 60 15.21 8.13 -1.91
C TRP A 60 14.34 8.44 -3.14
N GLN A 61 13.12 7.91 -3.17
CA GLN A 61 12.15 8.20 -4.24
C GLN A 61 11.71 9.67 -4.21
N GLU A 62 11.35 10.20 -3.04
CA GLU A 62 10.99 11.61 -2.88
C GLU A 62 12.17 12.55 -3.18
N ILE A 63 13.39 12.16 -2.81
CA ILE A 63 14.61 12.91 -3.13
C ILE A 63 14.79 12.97 -4.65
N ASN A 64 14.72 11.83 -5.34
CA ASN A 64 14.87 11.76 -6.79
C ASN A 64 13.76 12.51 -7.53
N ASP A 65 12.51 12.43 -7.06
CA ASP A 65 11.39 13.17 -7.65
C ASP A 65 11.57 14.68 -7.50
N ARG A 66 12.11 15.16 -6.37
CA ARG A 66 12.44 16.58 -6.21
C ARG A 66 13.55 17.03 -7.16
N LEU A 67 14.60 16.22 -7.30
CA LEU A 67 15.72 16.49 -8.19
C LEU A 67 15.31 16.46 -9.67
N ARG A 68 14.25 15.73 -10.03
CA ARG A 68 13.74 15.66 -11.41
C ARG A 68 13.12 16.95 -11.92
N TYR A 69 12.70 17.86 -11.04
CA TYR A 69 11.98 19.09 -11.41
C TYR A 69 12.69 20.37 -10.94
N THR A 70 13.94 20.25 -10.51
CA THR A 70 14.81 21.40 -10.24
C THR A 70 15.63 21.69 -11.49
N ASP A 71 15.14 22.60 -12.33
CA ASP A 71 15.92 23.36 -13.32
C ASP A 71 16.55 24.60 -12.65
#